data_AF-A0A6V7LY15-F1
#
_entry.id   AF-A0A6V7LY15-F1
#
_cell.length_a   1.000
_cell.length_b   1.000
_cell.length_c   1.000
_cell.angle_alpha   90.00
_cell.angle_beta   90.00
_cell.angle_gamma   90.00
#
_symmetry.space_group_name_H-M   'P 1'
#
loop_
_entity.id
_entity.type
_entity.pdbx_description
1 polymer ?
#
loop_
_entity_poly.entity_id
_entity_poly.type
_entity_poly.pdbx_seq_one_letter_code
_entity_poly.pdbx_strand_id
1 'polypeptide(L)'
;KCLREAVGAHVFDVSRPHICRWEECLRMFNNFQLFLYHIIQHVDSNPRGNKIEGGVDCKWTGCKGNFASVYKLKDHMKCHTKEKIVACPDCDAIFASNTKFHDHCRRQIPLE
;
A
#
# COMPACT_ATOMS: atom_id res chain seq x y z
N LYS A 1 -0.74 17.16 23.94
CA LYS A 1 0.07 16.06 24.53
C LYS A 1 -0.85 14.86 24.62
N CYS A 2 -0.50 13.74 23.98
CA CYS A 2 -1.29 12.51 24.02
C CYS A 2 -1.22 11.94 25.44
N LEU A 3 -2.15 12.33 26.30
CA LEU A 3 -2.36 11.67 27.60
C LEU A 3 -3.34 10.53 27.39
N ARG A 4 -2.88 9.33 27.73
CA ARG A 4 -3.64 8.09 27.72
C ARG A 4 -4.48 8.03 28.99
N GLU A 5 -5.79 7.79 28.85
CA GLU A 5 -6.54 7.06 29.88
C GLU A 5 -7.07 5.77 29.27
N ALA A 6 -6.75 4.68 29.93
CA ALA A 6 -7.04 3.32 29.49
C ALA A 6 -8.50 2.97 29.78
N VAL A 7 -9.30 2.74 28.74
CA VAL A 7 -10.57 2.01 28.85
C VAL A 7 -10.74 1.08 27.66
N GLY A 8 -10.78 -0.22 27.96
CA GLY A 8 -11.75 -1.17 27.42
C GLY A 8 -11.93 -1.31 25.91
N ALA A 9 -11.48 -2.45 25.39
CA ALA A 9 -12.09 -3.20 24.30
C ALA A 9 -12.32 -2.48 22.96
N HIS A 10 -11.32 -2.56 22.08
CA HIS A 10 -11.60 -2.97 20.70
C HIS A 10 -10.61 -4.06 20.35
N VAL A 11 -11.15 -5.27 20.16
CA VAL A 11 -10.46 -6.37 19.48
C VAL A 11 -9.86 -5.76 18.22
N PHE A 12 -8.52 -5.68 18.15
CA PHE A 12 -7.83 -5.38 16.90
C PHE A 12 -8.38 -6.40 15.89
N ASP A 13 -9.15 -5.91 14.91
CA ASP A 13 -9.66 -6.69 13.79
C ASP A 13 -8.50 -7.54 13.29
N VAL A 14 -8.61 -8.86 13.47
CA VAL A 14 -7.59 -9.82 13.07
C VAL A 14 -7.55 -9.76 11.55
N SER A 15 -6.70 -8.86 11.05
CA SER A 15 -6.09 -8.78 9.74
C SER A 15 -6.93 -9.41 8.62
N ARG A 16 -7.92 -8.67 8.10
CA ARG A 16 -8.55 -9.09 6.82
C ARG A 16 -7.46 -9.40 5.79
N PRO A 17 -7.44 -10.60 5.19
CA PRO A 17 -6.38 -11.00 4.29
C PRO A 17 -6.31 -10.07 3.09
N HIS A 18 -5.10 -9.73 2.66
CA HIS A 18 -4.85 -9.00 1.42
C HIS A 18 -5.03 -9.95 0.25
N ILE A 19 -6.06 -9.73 -0.56
CA ILE A 19 -6.41 -10.56 -1.71
C ILE A 19 -5.86 -9.90 -2.97
N CYS A 20 -5.01 -10.63 -3.69
CA CYS A 20 -4.57 -10.24 -5.03
C CYS A 20 -5.74 -10.38 -6.01
N ARG A 21 -6.06 -9.30 -6.75
CA ARG A 21 -7.06 -9.33 -7.81
C ARG A 21 -6.42 -9.05 -9.17
N TRP A 22 -5.19 -9.50 -9.34
CA TRP A 22 -4.54 -9.49 -10.64
C TRP A 22 -5.07 -10.68 -11.44
N GLU A 23 -5.85 -10.43 -12.48
CA GLU A 23 -6.52 -11.46 -13.28
C GLU A 23 -7.19 -12.53 -12.38
N GLU A 24 -6.82 -13.78 -12.57
CA GLU A 24 -7.32 -14.95 -11.83
C GLU A 24 -6.39 -15.35 -10.66
N CYS A 25 -5.47 -14.49 -10.22
CA CYS A 25 -4.47 -14.85 -9.21
C CYS A 25 -5.09 -15.20 -7.85
N LEU A 26 -6.01 -14.36 -7.35
CA LEU A 26 -6.82 -14.55 -6.13
C LEU A 26 -6.05 -14.98 -4.86
N ARG A 27 -4.72 -14.90 -4.85
CA ARG A 27 -3.89 -15.29 -3.70
C ARG A 27 -4.13 -14.38 -2.51
N MET A 28 -4.15 -14.98 -1.32
CA MET A 28 -4.39 -14.30 -0.06
C MET A 28 -3.10 -14.20 0.76
N PHE A 29 -2.89 -13.06 1.39
CA PHE A 29 -1.72 -12.78 2.20
C PHE A 29 -2.14 -12.13 3.51
N ASN A 30 -1.69 -12.70 4.63
CA ASN A 30 -1.90 -12.09 5.95
C ASN A 30 -0.79 -11.08 6.30
N ASN A 31 0.29 -11.06 5.50
CA ASN A 31 1.40 -10.14 5.63
C ASN A 31 1.41 -9.18 4.44
N PHE A 32 1.27 -7.89 4.72
CA PHE A 32 1.22 -6.84 3.70
C PHE A 32 2.51 -6.74 2.87
N GLN A 33 3.68 -6.96 3.47
CA GLN A 33 4.96 -6.92 2.77
C GLN A 33 5.07 -8.06 1.75
N LEU A 34 4.62 -9.27 2.11
CA LEU A 34 4.57 -10.40 1.19
C LEU A 34 3.56 -10.16 0.05
N PHE A 35 2.42 -9.53 0.36
CA PHE A 35 1.45 -9.12 -0.65
C PHE A 35 2.06 -8.11 -1.65
N LEU A 36 2.72 -7.06 -1.17
CA LEU A 36 3.39 -6.08 -2.03
C LEU A 36 4.45 -6.73 -2.91
N TYR A 37 5.33 -7.55 -2.31
CA TYR A 37 6.35 -8.28 -3.06
C TYR A 37 5.73 -9.15 -4.16
N HIS A 38 4.64 -9.85 -3.85
CA HIS A 38 3.90 -10.64 -4.81
C HIS A 38 3.33 -9.80 -5.97
N ILE A 39 2.75 -8.63 -5.70
CA ILE A 39 2.28 -7.71 -6.75
C ILE A 39 3.43 -7.23 -7.64
N ILE A 40 4.61 -6.99 -7.07
CA ILE A 40 5.78 -6.62 -7.86
C ILE A 40 6.16 -7.71 -8.85
N GLN A 41 5.99 -9.00 -8.52
CA GLN A 41 6.26 -10.08 -9.48
C GLN A 41 5.35 -10.03 -10.71
N HIS A 42 4.07 -9.69 -10.53
CA HIS A 42 3.15 -9.46 -11.65
C HIS A 42 3.60 -8.30 -12.52
N VAL A 43 3.98 -7.18 -11.90
CA VAL A 43 4.44 -5.98 -12.61
C VAL A 43 5.75 -6.23 -13.34
N ASP A 44 6.73 -6.86 -12.71
CA ASP A 44 8.08 -7.07 -13.24
C ASP A 44 8.14 -8.14 -14.35
N SER A 45 7.11 -8.98 -14.44
CA SER A 45 6.91 -9.95 -15.53
C SER A 45 6.44 -9.30 -16.84
N ASN A 46 6.08 -8.00 -16.82
CA ASN A 46 5.73 -7.26 -18.02
C ASN A 46 6.97 -6.80 -18.82
N PRO A 47 6.83 -6.49 -20.12
CA PRO A 47 7.94 -6.00 -20.96
C PRO A 47 8.63 -4.79 -20.32
N ARG A 48 9.96 -4.80 -20.22
CA ARG A 48 10.73 -3.70 -19.60
C ARG A 48 11.18 -2.68 -20.65
N GLY A 49 11.08 -1.41 -20.31
CA GLY A 49 11.53 -0.31 -21.15
C GLY A 49 10.96 1.03 -20.68
N ASN A 50 11.64 2.13 -21.01
CA ASN A 50 11.13 3.48 -20.71
C ASN A 50 9.99 3.91 -21.64
N LYS A 51 9.89 3.30 -22.83
CA LYS A 51 8.84 3.54 -23.82
C LYS A 51 8.48 2.23 -24.48
N ILE A 52 7.44 1.58 -23.98
CA ILE A 52 6.94 0.29 -24.50
C ILE A 52 5.88 0.62 -25.54
N GLU A 53 6.06 0.17 -26.79
CA GLU A 53 5.04 0.31 -27.83
C GLU A 53 3.77 -0.46 -27.44
N GLY A 54 2.61 0.19 -27.55
CA GLY A 54 1.34 -0.34 -27.04
C GLY A 54 1.14 -0.23 -25.53
N GLY A 55 2.17 0.18 -24.78
CA GLY A 55 2.12 0.30 -23.33
C GLY A 55 1.97 -1.04 -22.60
N VAL A 56 1.73 -0.95 -21.30
CA VAL A 56 1.50 -2.09 -20.42
C VAL A 56 0.18 -1.88 -19.71
N ASP A 57 -0.75 -2.81 -19.89
CA ASP A 57 -2.05 -2.79 -19.22
C ASP A 57 -1.91 -3.26 -17.78
N CYS A 58 -2.59 -2.55 -16.88
CA CYS A 58 -2.91 -3.07 -15.56
C CYS A 58 -3.95 -4.18 -15.70
N LYS A 59 -3.62 -5.39 -15.26
CA LYS A 59 -4.53 -6.53 -15.29
C LYS A 59 -5.29 -6.73 -13.98
N TRP A 60 -5.36 -5.70 -13.15
CA TRP A 60 -6.19 -5.74 -11.95
C TRP A 60 -7.67 -5.81 -12.34
N THR A 61 -8.46 -6.65 -11.67
CA THR A 61 -9.88 -6.86 -11.98
C THR A 61 -10.64 -5.53 -11.98
N GLY A 62 -11.24 -5.19 -13.12
CA GLY A 62 -12.00 -3.96 -13.32
C GLY A 62 -11.15 -2.70 -13.56
N CYS A 63 -9.82 -2.82 -13.64
CA CYS A 63 -8.95 -1.72 -14.03
C CYS A 63 -8.79 -1.66 -15.55
N LYS A 64 -8.69 -0.44 -16.10
CA LYS A 64 -8.43 -0.17 -17.52
C LYS A 64 -7.17 0.69 -17.72
N GLY A 65 -6.29 0.75 -16.71
CA GLY A 65 -5.07 1.55 -16.77
C GLY A 65 -4.09 0.98 -17.78
N ASN A 66 -3.52 1.83 -18.64
CA ASN A 66 -2.43 1.48 -19.56
C ASN A 66 -1.29 2.48 -19.37
N PHE A 67 -0.05 1.98 -19.34
CA PHE A 67 1.12 2.77 -18.97
C PHE A 67 2.27 2.61 -19.97
N ALA A 68 2.94 3.70 -20.29
CA ALA A 68 4.07 3.69 -21.23
C ALA A 68 5.34 2.96 -20.71
N SER A 69 5.39 2.64 -19.41
CA SER A 69 6.51 1.92 -18.78
C SER A 69 6.08 1.13 -17.56
N VAL A 70 6.86 0.08 -17.24
CA VAL A 70 6.68 -0.74 -16.02
C VAL A 70 6.81 0.09 -14.75
N TYR A 71 7.69 1.10 -14.74
CA TYR A 71 7.83 2.01 -13.59
C TYR A 71 6.53 2.77 -13.28
N LYS A 72 5.81 3.21 -14.33
CA LYS A 72 4.53 3.92 -14.18
C LYS A 72 3.42 2.96 -13.75
N LEU A 73 3.41 1.73 -14.28
CA LEU A 73 2.51 0.69 -13.80
C LEU A 73 2.75 0.35 -12.32
N LYS A 74 4.01 0.22 -11.89
CA LYS A 74 4.38 -0.04 -10.49
C LYS A 74 3.87 1.03 -9.54
N ASP A 75 3.99 2.30 -9.93
CA ASP A 75 3.45 3.41 -9.14
C ASP A 75 1.92 3.37 -9.08
N HIS A 76 1.26 3.10 -10.21
CA HIS A 76 -0.18 2.93 -10.27
C HIS A 76 -0.71 1.81 -9.35
N MET A 77 0.03 0.70 -9.20
CA MET A 77 -0.38 -0.42 -8.36
C MET A 77 -0.60 -0.05 -6.88
N LYS A 78 -0.02 1.06 -6.39
CA LYS A 78 -0.26 1.58 -5.04
C LYS A 78 -1.73 1.91 -4.79
N CYS A 79 -2.48 2.30 -5.83
CA CYS A 79 -3.92 2.56 -5.76
C CYS A 79 -4.74 1.29 -5.48
N HIS A 80 -4.26 0.13 -5.95
CA HIS A 80 -4.91 -1.16 -5.77
C HIS A 80 -4.53 -1.83 -4.45
N THR A 81 -3.26 -1.73 -4.07
CA THR A 81 -2.76 -2.30 -2.81
C THR A 81 -3.22 -1.50 -1.59
N LYS A 82 -3.75 -0.28 -1.80
CA LYS A 82 -4.18 0.65 -0.74
C LYS A 82 -3.07 0.81 0.31
N GLU A 83 -1.83 0.98 -0.18
CA GLU A 83 -0.64 1.11 0.65
C GLU A 83 -0.82 2.24 1.67
N LYS A 84 -1.26 1.86 2.88
CA LYS A 84 -1.29 2.69 4.10
C LYS A 84 -0.07 2.25 4.90
N ILE A 85 0.96 3.07 4.86
CA ILE A 85 2.34 2.62 5.06
C ILE A 85 2.75 2.61 6.54
N VAL A 86 2.09 3.38 7.40
CA VAL A 86 2.54 3.58 8.79
C VAL A 86 1.38 3.97 9.70
N ALA A 87 1.25 3.26 10.83
CA ALA A 87 0.39 3.63 11.95
C ALA A 87 1.25 4.26 13.04
N CYS A 88 0.78 5.36 13.65
CA CYS A 88 1.45 5.95 14.80
C CYS A 88 1.25 5.04 16.03
N PRO A 89 2.34 4.59 16.69
CA PRO A 89 2.24 3.71 17.85
C PRO A 89 1.60 4.40 19.07
N ASP A 90 1.53 5.74 19.08
CA ASP A 90 1.10 6.55 20.22
C ASP A 90 -0.35 7.08 20.09
N CYS A 91 -0.92 7.13 18.88
CA CYS A 91 -2.23 7.78 18.69
C CYS A 91 -3.16 7.12 17.66
N ASP A 92 -2.92 5.86 17.30
CA ASP A 92 -3.75 5.05 16.38
C ASP A 92 -3.96 5.67 14.97
N ALA A 93 -3.30 6.80 14.68
CA ALA A 93 -3.43 7.49 13.41
C ALA A 93 -2.73 6.70 12.30
N ILE A 94 -3.46 6.40 11.23
CA ILE A 94 -2.95 5.65 10.08
C ILE A 94 -2.71 6.59 8.90
N PHE A 95 -1.50 6.55 8.35
CA PHE A 95 -1.07 7.44 7.27
C PHE A 95 -0.90 6.70 5.95
N ALA A 96 -1.33 7.35 4.87
CA ALA A 96 -1.18 6.87 3.50
C ALA A 96 0.21 7.17 2.89
N SER A 97 1.12 7.81 3.65
CA SER A 97 2.50 8.04 3.20
C SER A 97 3.47 8.27 4.36
N ASN A 98 4.73 7.87 4.17
CA ASN A 98 5.81 8.12 5.13
C ASN A 98 6.00 9.61 5.41
N THR A 99 5.89 10.47 4.39
CA THR A 99 6.03 11.92 4.57
C THR A 99 5.00 12.49 5.54
N LYS A 100 3.74 12.03 5.47
CA LYS A 100 2.66 12.48 6.35
C LYS A 100 2.83 11.95 7.78
N PHE A 101 3.32 10.72 7.92
CA PHE A 101 3.69 10.15 9.22
C PHE A 101 4.84 10.93 9.88
N HIS A 102 5.92 11.22 9.15
CA HIS A 102 7.05 11.99 9.69
C HIS A 102 6.65 13.42 10.07
N ASP A 103 5.79 14.09 9.29
CA ASP A 103 5.23 15.41 9.65
C ASP A 103 4.37 15.33 10.92
N HIS A 104 3.53 14.29 11.05
CA HIS A 104 2.78 14.03 12.27
C HIS A 104 3.72 13.87 13.49
N CYS A 105 4.72 12.99 13.42
CA CYS A 105 5.68 12.77 14.51
C CYS A 105 6.44 14.05 14.87
N ARG A 106 6.87 14.84 13.88
CA ARG A 106 7.59 16.10 14.11
C ARG A 106 6.75 17.11 14.88
N ARG A 107 5.45 17.19 14.60
CA ARG A 107 4.52 18.08 15.32
C ARG A 107 4.16 17.59 16.72
N GLN A 108 4.43 16.31 17.04
CA GLN A 108 4.24 15.75 18.38
C GLN A 108 5.45 15.96 19.29
N ILE A 109 6.62 16.34 18.77
CA ILE A 109 7.82 16.67 19.57
C ILE A 109 7.62 18.07 20.17
N PRO A 110 7.53 18.22 21.50
CA PRO A 110 7.56 19.54 22.13
C PRO A 110 8.91 20.19 21.87
N LEU A 111 8.91 21.46 21.42
CA LEU A 111 10.07 22.33 21.58
C LEU A 111 10.29 22.51 23.09
N GLU A 112 11.36 21.92 23.62
CA GLU A 112 12.07 22.56 24.74
C GLU A 112 12.92 23.70 24.18
#